data_AF-A0A7S2I4D0-F1
#
_entry.id   AF-A0A7S2I4D0-F1
#
_cell.length_a   1.000
_cell.length_b   1.000
_cell.length_c   1.000
_cell.angle_alpha   90.00
_cell.angle_beta   90.00
_cell.angle_gamma   90.00
#
_symmetry.space_group_name_H-M   'P 1'
#
loop_
_entity.id
_entity.type
_entity.pdbx_description
1 polymer ?
#
loop_
_entity_poly.entity_id
_entity_poly.type
_entity_poly.pdbx_seq_one_letter_code
_entity_poly.pdbx_strand_id
1 'polypeptide(L)'
;AGTCDGLTYKEIEQLFPVEFKLRQEDKLAYRYPRGESYMDVTLRLEALAHEMERTREPVLIIGHQGILRILYAYFMGLTRAEAPYVSIPLNHVIQLTPHAYGCHEKRICLMEKSEMLKDGQDEPVTSMPVKDDPVMNA
;
A
#
# COMPACT_ATOMS: atom_id res chain seq x y z
N ALA A 1 9.73 -9.01 3.33
CA ALA A 1 10.14 -8.44 2.01
C ALA A 1 11.26 -9.26 1.35
N GLY A 2 11.05 -10.57 1.14
CA GLY A 2 12.08 -11.45 0.54
C GLY A 2 13.44 -11.33 1.23
N THR A 3 14.51 -11.15 0.45
CA THR A 3 15.86 -10.93 0.98
C THR A 3 16.06 -9.64 1.76
N CYS A 4 15.14 -8.68 1.63
CA CYS A 4 15.17 -7.41 2.35
C CYS A 4 14.36 -7.45 3.66
N ASP A 5 13.91 -8.63 4.10
CA ASP A 5 13.16 -8.78 5.33
C ASP A 5 14.00 -8.44 6.58
N GLY A 6 13.42 -7.71 7.52
CA GLY A 6 14.10 -7.25 8.74
C GLY A 6 15.03 -6.04 8.57
N LEU A 7 15.21 -5.53 7.35
CA LEU A 7 16.00 -4.33 7.08
C LEU A 7 15.12 -3.08 7.09
N THR A 8 15.67 -1.98 7.60
CA THR A 8 15.10 -0.64 7.42
C THR A 8 15.26 -0.17 5.97
N TYR A 9 14.44 0.78 5.54
CA TYR A 9 14.56 1.34 4.18
C TYR A 9 15.93 1.96 3.91
N LYS A 10 16.56 2.57 4.94
CA LYS A 10 17.93 3.12 4.84
C LYS A 10 18.96 2.02 4.62
N GLU A 11 18.84 0.90 5.32
CA GLU A 11 19.73 -0.24 5.13
C GLU A 11 19.53 -0.88 3.75
N ILE A 12 18.29 -0.94 3.25
CA ILE A 12 18.02 -1.44 1.89
C ILE A 12 18.66 -0.52 0.84
N GLU A 13 18.54 0.79 0.98
CA GLU A 13 19.18 1.76 0.07
C GLU A 13 20.71 1.61 0.05
N GLN A 14 21.33 1.35 1.22
CA GLN A 14 22.77 1.18 1.35
C GLN A 14 23.28 -0.19 0.87
N LEU A 15 22.59 -1.28 1.25
CA LEU A 15 23.02 -2.66 0.98
C LEU A 15 22.58 -3.15 -0.41
N PHE A 16 21.44 -2.67 -0.89
CA PHE A 16 20.81 -3.07 -2.15
C PHE A 16 20.36 -1.84 -2.98
N PRO A 17 21.28 -0.94 -3.36
CA PRO A 17 20.94 0.32 -4.04
C PRO A 17 20.22 0.10 -5.37
N VAL A 18 20.56 -0.96 -6.10
CA VAL A 18 19.91 -1.33 -7.36
C VAL A 18 18.45 -1.74 -7.13
N GLU A 19 18.21 -2.63 -6.17
CA GLU A 19 16.86 -3.08 -5.80
C GLU A 19 15.99 -1.91 -5.30
N PHE A 20 16.58 -1.01 -4.50
CA PHE A 20 15.91 0.19 -4.03
C PHE A 20 15.48 1.10 -5.20
N LYS A 21 16.35 1.30 -6.19
CA LYS A 21 16.04 2.08 -7.39
C LYS A 21 14.95 1.43 -8.25
N LEU A 22 15.08 0.13 -8.54
CA LEU A 22 14.10 -0.62 -9.34
C LEU A 22 12.69 -0.55 -8.72
N ARG A 23 12.61 -0.65 -7.38
CA ARG A 23 11.35 -0.48 -6.66
C ARG A 23 10.78 0.93 -6.78
N GLN A 24 11.60 1.97 -6.84
CA GLN A 24 11.12 3.34 -7.01
C GLN A 24 10.58 3.58 -8.43
N GLU A 25 11.22 2.99 -9.44
CA GLU A 25 10.82 3.11 -10.84
C GLU A 25 9.46 2.44 -11.11
N ASP A 26 9.25 1.22 -10.61
CA ASP A 26 7.98 0.53 -10.75
C ASP A 26 7.58 -0.22 -9.46
N LYS A 27 6.99 0.52 -8.52
CA LYS A 27 6.57 -0.03 -7.22
C LYS A 27 5.49 -1.11 -7.36
N LEU A 28 4.70 -1.09 -8.43
CA LEU A 28 3.61 -2.05 -8.64
C LEU A 28 4.14 -3.41 -9.07
N ALA A 29 4.96 -3.44 -10.13
CA ALA A 29 5.43 -4.68 -10.74
C ALA A 29 6.74 -5.20 -10.12
N TYR A 30 7.54 -4.34 -9.49
CA TYR A 30 8.78 -4.76 -8.85
C TYR A 30 8.52 -5.86 -7.81
N ARG A 31 9.23 -6.98 -7.98
CA ARG A 31 9.21 -8.13 -7.08
C ARG A 31 10.52 -8.20 -6.34
N TYR A 32 10.47 -8.14 -5.01
CA TYR A 32 11.66 -8.36 -4.19
C TYR A 32 12.29 -9.73 -4.49
N PRO A 33 13.63 -9.86 -4.49
CA PRO A 33 14.28 -11.16 -4.62
C PRO A 33 13.79 -12.12 -3.52
N ARG A 34 13.29 -13.29 -3.93
CA ARG A 34 12.64 -14.26 -3.03
C ARG A 34 11.44 -13.69 -2.25
N GLY A 35 10.77 -12.68 -2.79
CA GLY A 35 9.59 -12.03 -2.21
C GLY A 35 8.46 -11.85 -3.23
N GLU A 36 7.57 -10.89 -2.93
CA GLU A 36 6.36 -10.60 -3.70
C GLU A 36 6.41 -9.17 -4.27
N SER A 37 5.69 -8.96 -5.37
CA SER A 37 5.28 -7.62 -5.85
C SER A 37 3.88 -7.27 -5.36
N TYR A 38 3.45 -6.02 -5.56
CA TYR A 38 2.04 -5.65 -5.31
C TYR A 38 1.08 -6.38 -6.26
N MET A 39 1.52 -6.78 -7.45
CA MET A 39 0.73 -7.62 -8.36
C MET A 39 0.49 -9.02 -7.76
N ASP A 40 1.51 -9.64 -7.16
CA ASP A 40 1.37 -10.95 -6.50
C ASP A 40 0.41 -10.86 -5.31
N VAL A 41 0.55 -9.80 -4.51
CA VAL A 41 -0.33 -9.51 -3.37
C VAL A 41 -1.77 -9.31 -3.84
N THR A 42 -1.98 -8.62 -4.96
CA THR A 42 -3.32 -8.40 -5.53
C THR A 42 -3.99 -9.72 -5.89
N LEU A 43 -3.26 -10.62 -6.57
CA LEU A 43 -3.80 -11.93 -6.99
C LEU A 43 -4.24 -12.77 -5.78
N ARG A 44 -3.43 -12.84 -4.72
CA ARG A 44 -3.80 -13.64 -3.53
C ARG A 44 -4.92 -13.03 -2.70
N LEU A 45 -5.16 -11.72 -2.81
CA LEU A 45 -6.22 -11.03 -2.06
C LEU A 45 -7.57 -11.04 -2.78
N GLU A 46 -7.63 -11.49 -4.03
CA GLU A 46 -8.86 -11.51 -4.84
C GLU A 46 -9.98 -12.31 -4.16
N ALA A 47 -9.69 -13.51 -3.65
CA ALA A 47 -10.67 -14.32 -2.94
C ALA A 47 -11.18 -13.63 -1.66
N LEU A 48 -10.28 -12.96 -0.91
CA LEU A 48 -10.66 -12.24 0.31
C LEU A 48 -11.55 -11.04 -0.01
N ALA A 49 -11.25 -10.28 -1.06
CA ALA A 49 -12.05 -9.13 -1.48
C ALA A 49 -13.49 -9.55 -1.84
N HIS A 50 -13.65 -10.64 -2.58
CA HIS A 50 -14.96 -11.19 -2.92
C HIS A 50 -15.76 -11.66 -1.69
N GLU A 51 -15.11 -12.32 -0.74
CA GLU A 51 -15.74 -12.73 0.52
C GLU A 51 -16.20 -11.52 1.35
N MET A 52 -15.40 -10.45 1.36
CA MET A 52 -15.75 -9.19 2.04
C MET A 52 -16.97 -8.51 1.40
N GLU A 53 -17.07 -8.48 0.06
CA GLU A 53 -18.25 -7.92 -0.62
C GLU A 53 -19.53 -8.73 -0.36
N ARG A 54 -19.41 -10.05 -0.19
CA ARG A 54 -20.57 -10.91 0.13
C ARG A 54 -21.03 -10.74 1.58
N THR A 55 -20.15 -10.31 2.47
CA THR A 55 -20.43 -10.18 3.89
C THR A 55 -21.26 -8.91 4.15
N ARG A 56 -22.41 -9.07 4.83
CA ARG A 56 -23.32 -7.96 5.15
C ARG A 56 -23.12 -7.36 6.55
N GLU A 57 -22.31 -8.00 7.37
CA GLU A 57 -22.01 -7.58 8.73
C GLU A 57 -20.71 -6.74 8.75
N PRO A 58 -20.53 -5.87 9.76
CA PRO A 58 -19.28 -5.13 9.91
C PRO A 58 -18.07 -6.07 10.09
N VAL A 59 -17.02 -5.88 9.28
CA VAL A 59 -15.77 -6.65 9.35
C VAL A 59 -14.62 -5.74 9.76
N LEU A 60 -13.80 -6.20 10.70
CA LEU A 60 -12.55 -5.56 11.09
C LEU A 60 -11.37 -6.35 10.51
N ILE A 61 -10.56 -5.71 9.67
CA ILE A 61 -9.32 -6.29 9.13
C ILE A 61 -8.12 -5.63 9.80
N ILE A 62 -7.27 -6.46 10.40
CA ILE A 62 -5.98 -6.04 10.96
C ILE A 62 -4.90 -6.70 10.13
N GLY A 63 -4.00 -5.91 9.56
CA GLY A 63 -2.96 -6.42 8.67
C GLY A 63 -1.86 -5.41 8.42
N HIS A 64 -0.98 -5.75 7.49
CA HIS A 64 0.18 -4.94 7.15
C HIS A 64 -0.16 -3.89 6.08
N GLN A 65 0.60 -2.79 6.07
CA GLN A 65 0.41 -1.63 5.19
C GLN A 65 0.24 -2.02 3.71
N GLY A 66 1.08 -2.92 3.17
CA GLY A 66 0.99 -3.35 1.77
C GLY A 66 -0.31 -4.07 1.42
N ILE A 67 -0.85 -4.87 2.34
CA ILE A 67 -2.13 -5.59 2.15
C ILE A 67 -3.29 -4.60 2.23
N LEU A 68 -3.28 -3.74 3.25
CA LEU A 68 -4.33 -2.77 3.48
C LEU A 68 -4.44 -1.75 2.33
N ARG A 69 -3.32 -1.38 1.72
CA ARG A 69 -3.28 -0.54 0.50
C ARG A 69 -4.09 -1.14 -0.64
N ILE A 70 -3.89 -2.43 -0.93
CA ILE A 70 -4.59 -3.11 -2.02
C ILE A 70 -6.09 -3.23 -1.71
N LEU A 71 -6.44 -3.64 -0.48
CA LEU A 71 -7.85 -3.73 -0.07
C LEU A 71 -8.54 -2.37 -0.12
N TYR A 72 -7.90 -1.33 0.40
CA TYR A 72 -8.42 0.03 0.34
C TYR A 72 -8.61 0.49 -1.11
N ALA A 73 -7.61 0.30 -1.97
CA ALA A 73 -7.69 0.67 -3.37
C ALA A 73 -8.84 -0.04 -4.09
N TYR A 74 -9.06 -1.32 -3.80
CA TYR A 74 -10.17 -2.09 -4.32
C TYR A 74 -11.54 -1.47 -3.95
N PHE A 75 -11.80 -1.22 -2.66
CA PHE A 75 -13.09 -0.67 -2.22
C PHE A 75 -13.31 0.79 -2.60
N MET A 76 -12.25 1.57 -2.78
CA MET A 76 -12.31 2.97 -3.19
C MET A 76 -12.30 3.14 -4.72
N GLY A 77 -12.20 2.04 -5.49
CA GLY A 77 -12.19 2.08 -6.95
C GLY A 77 -10.92 2.70 -7.56
N LEU A 78 -9.80 2.66 -6.84
CA LEU A 78 -8.52 3.16 -7.33
C LEU A 78 -7.88 2.18 -8.33
N THR A 79 -7.06 2.71 -9.23
CA THR A 79 -6.34 1.88 -10.19
C THR A 79 -5.25 1.06 -9.51
N ARG A 80 -4.84 -0.05 -10.15
CA ARG A 80 -3.71 -0.87 -9.67
C ARG A 80 -2.41 -0.07 -9.53
N ALA A 81 -2.22 0.93 -10.38
CA ALA A 81 -1.04 1.81 -10.34
C ALA A 81 -1.04 2.71 -9.09
N GLU A 82 -2.21 3.15 -8.63
CA GLU A 82 -2.35 3.99 -7.44
C GLU A 82 -2.25 3.22 -6.13
N ALA A 83 -2.66 1.95 -6.12
CA ALA A 83 -2.75 1.14 -4.90
C ALA A 83 -1.46 1.11 -4.05
N PRO A 84 -0.24 0.92 -4.60
CA PRO A 84 1.01 0.91 -3.81
C PRO A 84 1.36 2.23 -3.11
N TYR A 85 0.69 3.32 -3.48
CA TYR A 85 0.96 4.68 -3.02
C TYR A 85 -0.11 5.22 -2.06
N VAL A 86 -1.20 4.47 -1.85
CA VAL A 86 -2.24 4.82 -0.88
C VAL A 86 -1.65 5.02 0.52
N SER A 87 -2.09 6.08 1.19
CA SER A 87 -1.70 6.37 2.57
C SER A 87 -2.49 5.53 3.56
N ILE A 88 -1.81 4.62 4.25
CA ILE A 88 -2.34 3.82 5.36
C ILE A 88 -1.44 4.09 6.58
N PRO A 89 -1.72 5.14 7.36
CA PRO A 89 -0.92 5.48 8.53
C PRO A 89 -1.10 4.48 9.67
N LEU A 90 -0.05 4.27 10.46
CA LEU A 90 -0.11 3.49 11.69
C LEU A 90 -1.07 4.13 12.70
N ASN A 91 -1.63 3.32 13.61
CA ASN A 91 -2.55 3.75 14.67
C ASN A 91 -3.81 4.48 14.20
N HIS A 92 -4.25 4.22 12.97
CA HIS A 92 -5.50 4.74 12.45
C HIS A 92 -6.44 3.59 12.13
N VAL A 93 -7.72 3.78 12.44
CA VAL A 93 -8.81 2.99 11.89
C VAL A 93 -9.34 3.73 10.66
N ILE A 94 -9.34 3.05 9.52
CA ILE A 94 -9.97 3.53 8.30
C ILE A 94 -11.28 2.76 8.14
N GLN A 95 -12.39 3.43 8.40
CA GLN A 95 -13.72 2.88 8.22
C GLN A 95 -14.19 3.20 6.80
N LEU A 96 -14.57 2.15 6.06
CA LEU A 96 -15.19 2.26 4.74
C LEU A 96 -16.66 1.84 4.85
N THR A 97 -17.57 2.72 4.43
CA THR A 97 -19.00 2.45 4.40
C THR A 97 -19.47 2.44 2.93
N PRO A 98 -19.74 1.26 2.34
CA PRO A 98 -20.22 1.16 0.96
C PRO A 98 -21.56 1.87 0.74
N HIS A 99 -21.74 2.49 -0.41
CA HIS A 99 -22.99 3.09 -0.89
C HIS A 99 -23.07 3.01 -2.41
N ALA A 100 -24.16 3.51 -3.01
CA ALA A 100 -24.45 3.31 -4.44
C ALA A 100 -23.39 3.85 -5.43
N TYR A 101 -22.55 4.80 -5.01
CA TYR A 101 -21.56 5.46 -5.86
C TYR A 101 -20.11 5.29 -5.39
N GLY A 102 -19.86 4.36 -4.46
CA GLY A 102 -18.51 4.08 -3.94
C GLY A 102 -18.52 3.78 -2.45
N CYS A 103 -17.48 4.24 -1.73
CA CYS A 103 -17.37 4.09 -0.29
C CYS A 103 -17.22 5.45 0.39
N HIS A 104 -17.95 5.68 1.48
CA HIS A 104 -17.69 6.78 2.38
C HIS A 104 -16.54 6.41 3.31
N GLU A 105 -15.50 7.22 3.32
CA GLU A 105 -14.32 7.01 4.14
C GLU A 105 -14.38 7.84 5.42
N LYS A 106 -14.03 7.23 6.55
CA LYS A 106 -13.78 7.93 7.81
C LYS A 106 -12.47 7.42 8.43
N ARG A 107 -11.57 8.34 8.78
CA ARG A 107 -10.32 8.02 9.49
C ARG A 107 -10.42 8.41 10.95
N ILE A 108 -9.99 7.52 11.83
CA ILE A 108 -9.99 7.72 13.28
C ILE A 108 -8.57 7.46 13.76
N CYS A 109 -7.89 8.53 14.21
CA CYS A 109 -6.59 8.41 14.88
C CYS A 109 -6.84 7.84 16.28
N LEU A 110 -6.20 6.71 16.60
CA LEU A 110 -6.28 6.09 17.92
C LEU A 110 -5.17 6.56 18.85
N MET A 111 -4.01 6.90 18.29
CA MET A 111 -2.80 7.29 19.00
C MET A 111 -1.93 8.18 18.10
N GLU A 112 -1.42 9.26 18.66
CA GLU A 112 -0.63 10.24 17.91
C GLU A 112 0.82 9.77 17.70
N LYS A 113 1.45 10.20 16.60
CA LYS A 113 2.84 9.81 16.28
C LYS A 113 3.83 10.27 17.36
N SER A 114 3.53 11.35 18.10
CA SER A 114 4.34 11.83 19.23
C SER A 114 4.43 10.82 20.37
N GLU A 115 3.49 9.89 20.46
CA GLU A 115 3.39 8.88 21.52
C GLU A 115 4.08 7.57 21.11
N MET A 116 4.59 7.49 19.87
CA MET A 116 5.23 6.29 19.32
C MET A 116 6.75 6.24 19.55
N LEU A 117 7.27 5.04 19.78
CA LEU A 117 8.71 4.76 19.72
C LEU A 117 9.20 4.84 18.27
N LYS A 118 10.37 5.44 18.06
CA LYS A 118 11.00 5.50 16.73
C LYS A 118 11.72 4.18 16.43
N ASP A 119 11.19 3.40 15.51
CA ASP A 119 11.75 2.12 15.08
C ASP A 119 12.57 2.21 13.77
N GLY A 120 12.52 3.36 13.08
CA GLY A 120 13.23 3.59 11.83
C GLY A 120 12.62 2.88 10.61
N GLN A 121 11.41 2.33 10.72
CA GLN A 121 10.70 1.64 9.64
C GLN A 121 9.73 2.53 8.86
N ASP A 122 9.73 3.84 9.14
CA ASP A 122 8.97 4.82 8.36
C ASP A 122 9.31 4.67 6.86
N GLU A 123 8.32 4.30 6.05
CA GLU A 123 8.49 4.24 4.61
C GLU A 123 8.81 5.64 4.07
N PRO A 124 9.84 5.80 3.23
CA PRO A 124 10.09 7.09 2.59
C PRO A 124 8.85 7.48 1.79
N VAL A 125 8.51 8.78 1.81
CA VAL A 125 7.42 9.32 1.00
C VAL A 125 7.71 8.97 -0.45
N THR A 126 7.03 7.95 -0.94
CA THR A 126 7.07 7.53 -2.33
C THR A 126 5.81 8.10 -2.95
N SER A 127 5.94 9.13 -3.76
CA SER A 127 4.88 9.59 -4.64
C SER A 127 4.79 8.69 -5.86
N MET A 128 3.63 8.63 -6.49
CA MET A 128 3.52 8.05 -7.83
C MET A 128 4.56 8.71 -8.75
N PRO A 129 5.28 7.95 -9.60
CA PRO A 129 6.10 8.52 -10.65
C PRO A 129 5.21 9.44 -11.49
N VAL A 130 5.60 10.70 -11.65
CA VAL A 130 4.95 11.61 -12.57
C VAL A 130 5.18 11.02 -13.97
N LYS A 131 4.12 10.62 -14.66
CA LYS A 131 4.24 10.29 -16.08
C LYS A 131 4.60 11.60 -16.79
N ASP A 132 5.76 11.68 -17.42
CA ASP A 132 6.02 12.73 -18.39
C ASP A 132 4.97 12.56 -19.50
N ASP A 133 3.96 13.44 -19.54
CA ASP A 133 2.95 13.43 -20.60
C ASP A 133 3.64 13.73 -21.94
N PRO A 134 3.61 12.82 -22.94
CA PRO A 134 4.24 13.08 -24.23
C PRO A 134 3.48 14.09 -25.11
N VAL A 135 2.44 14.77 -24.59
CA VAL A 135 1.50 15.56 -25.39
C VAL A 135 1.64 17.05 -25.08
N MET A 136 2.81 17.62 -25.32
CA MET A 136 2.99 19.08 -25.55
C MET A 136 4.23 19.35 -26.41
N ASN A 137 4.40 18.63 -27.52
CA ASN A 137 5.31 19.01 -28.60
C ASN A 137 4.78 18.43 -29.93
N ALA A 138 3.69 19.01 -30.44
CA ALA A 138 3.24 18.89 -31.82
C ALA A 138 2.53 20.17 -32.23
#